data_AF-A0A7Z7YSC0-F1
#
_entry.id   AF-A0A7Z7YSC0-F1
#
_cell.length_a   1.000
_cell.length_b   1.000
_cell.length_c   1.000
_cell.angle_alpha   90.00
_cell.angle_beta   90.00
_cell.angle_gamma   90.00
#
_symmetry.space_group_name_H-M   'P 1'
#
loop_
_entity.id
_entity.type
_entity.pdbx_description
1 polymer ?
#
loop_
_entity_poly.entity_id
_entity_poly.type
_entity_poly.pdbx_seq_one_letter_code
_entity_poly.pdbx_strand_id
1 'polypeptide(L)'
;LYVFNGYAGSDKDSQLKLKIINELAWHNLFAQNMFIRPESIEEASHIKPNFTIVSAPHFKANPDVAGTHSETFIIVSFKHKVILIGGTEYAGEMKKGIFSVMNYLLPMHDIMSMHCSANVGEKGDVALFFGLSGTGKTTLSA
;
A
#
# COMPACT_ATOMS: atom_id res chain seq x y z
N LEU A 1 6.59 16.24 9.87
CA LEU A 1 5.98 15.26 8.94
C LEU A 1 7.06 14.30 8.48
N TYR A 2 6.72 13.03 8.32
CA TYR A 2 7.60 11.99 7.77
C TYR A 2 7.19 11.67 6.34
N VAL A 3 8.17 11.34 5.50
CA VAL A 3 7.96 11.01 4.10
C VAL A 3 8.69 9.72 3.75
N PHE A 4 8.00 8.83 3.05
CA PHE A 4 8.55 7.66 2.41
C PHE A 4 8.31 7.75 0.91
N ASN A 5 9.36 7.61 0.11
CA ASN A 5 9.27 7.39 -1.33
C ASN A 5 9.79 5.98 -1.63
N GLY A 6 9.07 5.22 -2.45
CA GLY A 6 9.44 3.85 -2.77
C GLY A 6 8.47 3.24 -3.78
N TYR A 7 8.31 1.92 -3.74
CA TYR A 7 7.56 1.19 -4.76
C TYR A 7 6.61 0.14 -4.18
N ALA A 8 5.55 -0.18 -4.93
CA ALA A 8 4.74 -1.39 -4.73
C ALA A 8 4.74 -2.24 -6.01
N GLY A 9 4.98 -3.54 -5.86
CA GLY A 9 5.23 -4.45 -6.99
C GLY A 9 6.73 -4.52 -7.30
N SER A 10 7.26 -5.74 -7.37
CA SER A 10 8.70 -6.00 -7.56
C SER A 10 9.13 -6.01 -9.03
N ASP A 11 8.17 -6.18 -9.95
CA ASP A 11 8.41 -6.16 -11.39
C ASP A 11 8.50 -4.71 -11.88
N LYS A 12 9.57 -4.35 -12.59
CA LYS A 12 9.87 -2.97 -12.98
C LYS A 12 8.89 -2.37 -14.00
N ASP A 13 8.22 -3.21 -14.78
CA ASP A 13 7.30 -2.77 -15.83
C ASP A 13 5.90 -2.48 -15.27
N SER A 14 5.56 -3.11 -14.15
CA SER A 14 4.26 -2.98 -13.48
C SER A 14 4.30 -2.34 -12.09
N GLN A 15 5.50 -1.99 -11.59
CA GLN A 15 5.65 -1.35 -10.28
C GLN A 15 4.95 0.01 -10.21
N LEU A 16 4.35 0.28 -9.05
CA LEU A 16 3.72 1.54 -8.72
C LEU A 16 4.68 2.39 -7.89
N LYS A 17 5.04 3.58 -8.38
CA LYS A 17 5.86 4.55 -7.64
C LYS A 17 5.01 5.24 -6.56
N LEU A 18 5.47 5.18 -5.31
CA LEU A 18 4.71 5.65 -4.15
C LEU A 18 5.38 6.85 -3.48
N LYS A 19 4.53 7.74 -2.97
CA LYS A 19 4.89 8.71 -1.93
C LYS A 19 3.92 8.57 -0.76
N ILE A 20 4.42 8.40 0.45
CA ILE A 20 3.60 8.30 1.66
C ILE A 20 4.02 9.43 2.59
N ILE A 21 3.07 10.31 2.92
CA ILE A 21 3.25 11.43 3.83
C ILE A 21 2.43 11.14 5.08
N ASN A 22 3.05 11.22 6.25
CA ASN A 22 2.39 10.89 7.51
C ASN A 22 2.92 11.71 8.68
N GLU A 23 2.17 11.73 9.79
CA GLU A 23 2.55 12.46 11.01
C GLU A 23 3.34 11.61 12.03
N LEU A 24 3.32 10.28 11.93
CA LEU A 24 3.86 9.36 12.94
C LEU A 24 5.11 8.62 12.47
N ALA A 25 6.20 8.70 13.23
CA ALA A 25 7.46 8.00 12.90
C ALA A 25 7.26 6.49 12.65
N TRP A 26 6.39 5.85 13.42
CA TRP A 26 6.12 4.42 13.31
C TRP A 26 5.27 4.04 12.09
N HIS A 27 4.40 4.95 11.59
CA HIS A 27 3.74 4.78 10.28
C HIS A 27 4.76 4.82 9.15
N ASN A 28 5.75 5.72 9.24
CA ASN A 28 6.83 5.77 8.27
C ASN A 28 7.71 4.51 8.31
N LEU A 29 8.00 3.99 9.50
CA LEU A 29 8.72 2.71 9.67
C LEU A 29 7.90 1.54 9.10
N PHE A 30 6.57 1.51 9.33
CA PHE A 30 5.69 0.52 8.72
C PHE A 30 5.77 0.57 7.19
N ALA A 31 5.74 1.76 6.59
CA ALA A 31 5.88 1.91 5.14
C ALA A 31 7.22 1.35 4.64
N GLN A 32 8.33 1.60 5.34
CA GLN A 32 9.65 1.05 5.00
C GLN A 32 9.72 -0.47 5.08
N ASN A 33 8.95 -1.09 5.98
CA ASN A 33 8.90 -2.54 6.14
C ASN A 33 7.97 -3.21 5.12
N MET A 34 6.91 -2.51 4.69
CA MET A 34 5.86 -3.08 3.85
C MET A 34 6.02 -2.85 2.36
N PHE A 35 6.62 -1.74 1.97
CA PHE A 35 6.84 -1.38 0.58
C PHE A 35 8.31 -1.53 0.19
N ILE A 36 8.57 -1.58 -1.11
CA ILE A 36 9.92 -1.75 -1.63
C ILE A 36 10.67 -0.44 -1.47
N ARG A 37 11.81 -0.51 -0.78
CA ARG A 37 12.69 0.64 -0.55
C ARG A 37 13.55 0.88 -1.80
N PRO A 38 13.77 2.15 -2.17
CA PRO A 38 14.83 2.48 -3.12
C PRO A 38 16.20 2.08 -2.55
N GLU A 39 17.17 1.85 -3.42
CA GLU A 39 18.52 1.44 -3.06
C GLU A 39 19.31 2.57 -2.39
N SER A 40 18.98 3.82 -2.72
CA SER A 40 19.64 5.00 -2.17
C SER A 40 18.68 6.15 -1.87
N ILE A 41 19.16 7.08 -1.03
CA ILE A 41 18.44 8.33 -0.73
C ILE A 41 18.31 9.19 -2.00
N GLU A 42 19.33 9.17 -2.87
CA GLU A 42 19.30 9.87 -4.15
C GLU A 42 18.17 9.33 -5.02
N GLU A 43 18.10 8.01 -5.23
CA GLU A 43 17.00 7.40 -5.97
C GLU A 43 15.65 7.79 -5.37
N ALA A 44 15.50 7.69 -4.04
CA ALA A 44 14.29 8.05 -3.32
C ALA A 44 13.82 9.49 -3.62
N SER A 45 14.75 10.43 -3.78
CA SER A 45 14.47 11.84 -4.05
C SER A 45 14.05 12.11 -5.50
N HIS A 46 14.39 11.23 -6.44
CA HIS A 46 14.04 11.34 -7.86
C HIS A 46 12.74 10.61 -8.22
N ILE A 47 12.14 9.85 -7.28
CA ILE A 47 10.87 9.16 -7.50
C ILE A 47 9.75 10.18 -7.77
N LYS A 48 9.19 10.13 -8.98
CA LYS A 48 7.93 10.81 -9.34
C LYS A 48 6.76 9.86 -9.06
N PRO A 49 5.95 10.12 -8.02
CA PRO A 49 4.95 9.14 -7.57
C PRO A 49 3.81 8.99 -8.58
N ASN A 50 3.42 7.74 -8.82
CA ASN A 50 2.18 7.41 -9.51
C ASN A 50 0.99 7.47 -8.57
N PHE A 51 1.17 7.22 -7.27
CA PHE A 51 0.13 7.35 -6.26
C PHE A 51 0.72 7.92 -4.97
N THR A 52 -0.06 8.74 -4.27
CA THR A 52 0.35 9.33 -2.99
C THR A 52 -0.59 8.89 -1.88
N ILE A 53 -0.07 8.55 -0.70
CA ILE A 53 -0.85 8.42 0.52
C ILE A 53 -0.59 9.66 1.38
N VAL A 54 -1.65 10.26 1.90
CA VAL A 54 -1.60 11.25 2.97
C VAL A 54 -2.30 10.66 4.18
N SER A 55 -1.54 10.34 5.22
CA SER A 55 -2.03 9.73 6.47
C SER A 55 -1.95 10.74 7.60
N ALA A 56 -3.12 11.13 8.12
CA ALA A 56 -3.30 12.02 9.26
C ALA A 56 -4.16 11.31 10.32
N PRO A 57 -3.63 10.24 10.97
CA PRO A 57 -4.36 9.43 11.95
C PRO A 57 -5.10 10.25 13.03
N HIS A 58 -4.53 11.35 13.51
CA HIS A 58 -5.13 12.19 14.54
C HIS A 58 -6.18 13.18 14.00
N PHE A 59 -6.27 13.36 12.68
CA PHE A 59 -7.30 14.20 12.08
C PHE A 59 -8.61 13.42 12.00
N LYS A 60 -9.60 13.87 12.77
CA LYS A 60 -10.95 13.30 12.82
C LYS A 60 -11.87 14.09 11.91
N ALA A 61 -12.52 13.43 10.96
CA ALA A 61 -13.52 14.07 10.12
C ALA A 61 -14.75 14.46 10.96
N ASN A 62 -15.39 15.56 10.61
CA ASN A 62 -16.75 15.86 11.07
C ASN A 62 -17.74 15.32 10.02
N PRO A 63 -18.53 14.28 10.33
CA PRO A 63 -19.50 13.69 9.40
C PRO A 63 -20.46 14.71 8.77
N ASP A 64 -20.95 15.68 9.54
CA ASP A 64 -21.94 16.67 9.08
C ASP A 64 -21.36 17.65 8.05
N VAL A 65 -20.04 17.85 8.07
CA VAL A 65 -19.33 18.77 7.16
C VAL A 65 -18.72 18.01 5.98
N ALA A 66 -18.13 16.85 6.24
CA ALA A 66 -17.35 16.09 5.25
C ALA A 66 -18.17 15.01 4.53
N GLY A 67 -19.38 14.70 4.99
CA GLY A 67 -20.20 13.62 4.44
C GLY A 67 -19.62 12.22 4.66
N THR A 68 -18.70 12.06 5.62
CA THR A 68 -18.14 10.77 6.00
C THR A 68 -19.11 10.00 6.90
N HIS A 69 -19.02 8.68 6.93
CA HIS A 69 -19.86 7.85 7.82
C HIS A 69 -19.54 8.05 9.31
N SER A 70 -18.27 8.29 9.64
CA SER A 70 -17.78 8.55 10.99
C SER A 70 -16.60 9.53 10.96
N GLU A 71 -15.93 9.71 12.09
CA GLU A 71 -14.67 10.46 12.16
C GLU A 71 -13.51 9.82 11.38
N THR A 72 -13.60 8.52 11.09
CA THR A 72 -12.60 7.75 10.34
C THR A 72 -12.92 7.80 8.85
N PHE A 73 -11.89 7.99 8.03
CA PHE A 73 -12.03 7.95 6.58
C PHE A 73 -10.80 7.35 5.90
N ILE A 74 -11.07 6.55 4.87
CA ILE A 74 -10.07 6.03 3.93
C ILE A 74 -10.63 6.28 2.54
N ILE A 75 -10.14 7.31 1.87
CA ILE A 75 -10.68 7.80 0.59
C ILE A 75 -9.64 7.57 -0.50
N VAL A 76 -10.01 6.81 -1.54
CA VAL A 76 -9.17 6.58 -2.72
C VAL A 76 -9.71 7.41 -3.88
N SER A 77 -8.87 8.28 -4.44
CA SER A 77 -9.18 9.06 -5.64
C SER A 77 -8.22 8.69 -6.77
N PHE A 78 -8.70 7.91 -7.74
CA PHE A 78 -7.92 7.54 -8.92
C PHE A 78 -7.65 8.72 -9.86
N LYS A 79 -8.57 9.69 -9.93
CA LYS A 79 -8.39 10.93 -10.70
C LYS A 79 -7.19 11.73 -10.22
N HIS A 80 -7.10 11.93 -8.91
CA HIS A 80 -6.01 12.70 -8.27
C HIS A 80 -4.84 11.84 -7.83
N LYS A 81 -4.93 10.51 -7.99
CA LYS A 81 -3.93 9.51 -7.62
C LYS A 81 -3.49 9.64 -6.15
N VAL A 82 -4.47 9.77 -5.26
CA VAL A 82 -4.26 9.98 -3.83
C VAL A 82 -5.14 9.06 -2.98
N ILE A 83 -4.58 8.58 -1.87
CA ILE A 83 -5.31 7.98 -0.75
C ILE A 83 -5.23 8.93 0.43
N LEU A 84 -6.38 9.32 0.99
CA LEU A 84 -6.46 10.09 2.23
C LEU A 84 -6.88 9.16 3.36
N ILE A 85 -6.13 9.15 4.45
CA ILE A 85 -6.39 8.33 5.64
C ILE A 85 -6.44 9.24 6.86
N GLY A 86 -7.50 9.14 7.66
CA GLY A 86 -7.60 9.86 8.93
C GLY A 86 -8.60 9.23 9.89
N GLY A 87 -8.53 9.63 11.16
CA GLY A 87 -9.33 9.10 12.25
C GLY A 87 -9.04 7.63 12.58
N THR A 88 -7.84 7.13 12.23
CA THR A 88 -7.39 5.77 12.52
C THR A 88 -5.87 5.68 12.54
N GLU A 89 -5.33 5.08 13.60
CA GLU A 89 -3.90 4.76 13.70
C GLU A 89 -3.54 3.42 13.06
N TYR A 90 -4.52 2.63 12.60
CA TYR A 90 -4.27 1.31 12.06
C TYR A 90 -3.47 1.36 10.74
N ALA A 91 -2.18 1.04 10.80
CA ALA A 91 -1.28 1.12 9.64
C ALA A 91 -1.66 0.15 8.50
N GLY A 92 -2.47 -0.88 8.79
CA GLY A 92 -3.01 -1.77 7.78
C GLY A 92 -3.82 -1.06 6.69
N GLU A 93 -4.39 0.11 6.98
CA GLU A 93 -5.08 0.93 5.98
C GLU A 93 -4.16 1.38 4.84
N MET A 94 -2.89 1.73 5.13
CA MET A 94 -1.92 2.08 4.08
C MET A 94 -1.63 0.87 3.17
N LYS A 95 -1.44 -0.31 3.78
CA LYS A 95 -1.17 -1.56 3.06
C LYS A 95 -2.36 -1.95 2.18
N LYS A 96 -3.57 -1.99 2.76
CA LYS A 96 -4.78 -2.39 2.03
C LYS A 96 -5.22 -1.34 1.02
N GLY A 97 -5.00 -0.06 1.28
CA GLY A 97 -5.23 1.02 0.31
C GLY A 97 -4.41 0.83 -0.96
N ILE A 98 -3.10 0.62 -0.86
CA ILE A 98 -2.25 0.35 -2.03
C ILE A 98 -2.61 -0.97 -2.70
N PHE A 99 -2.92 -2.01 -1.91
CA PHE A 99 -3.39 -3.27 -2.49
C PHE A 99 -4.67 -3.08 -3.31
N SER A 100 -5.64 -2.30 -2.84
CA SER A 100 -6.85 -1.96 -3.59
C SER A 100 -6.56 -1.17 -4.87
N VAL A 101 -5.61 -0.23 -4.83
CA VAL A 101 -5.16 0.50 -6.02
C VAL A 101 -4.56 -0.46 -7.06
N MET A 102 -3.70 -1.38 -6.62
CA MET A 102 -3.07 -2.38 -7.51
C MET A 102 -4.12 -3.35 -8.10
N ASN A 103 -5.14 -3.73 -7.33
CA ASN A 103 -6.24 -4.55 -7.83
C ASN A 103 -7.09 -3.83 -8.90
N TYR A 104 -7.04 -2.50 -8.96
CA TYR A 104 -7.71 -1.73 -10.01
C TYR A 104 -6.80 -1.52 -11.23
N LEU A 105 -5.55 -1.12 -11.00
CA LEU A 105 -4.63 -0.76 -12.09
C LEU A 105 -4.08 -1.98 -12.84
N LEU A 106 -3.69 -3.05 -12.16
CA LEU A 106 -3.07 -4.20 -12.81
C LEU A 106 -4.00 -4.90 -13.83
N PRO A 107 -5.30 -5.12 -13.54
CA PRO A 107 -6.20 -5.69 -14.54
C PRO A 107 -6.40 -4.82 -15.79
N MET A 108 -6.18 -3.49 -15.70
CA MET A 108 -6.20 -2.62 -16.89
C MET A 108 -5.01 -2.84 -17.83
N HIS A 109 -4.00 -3.56 -17.36
CA HIS A 109 -2.82 -3.99 -18.10
C HIS A 109 -2.80 -5.50 -18.31
N ASP A 110 -3.96 -6.16 -18.21
CA ASP A 110 -4.11 -7.62 -18.34
C ASP A 110 -3.26 -8.44 -17.34
N ILE A 111 -2.93 -7.85 -16.18
CA ILE A 111 -2.20 -8.51 -15.09
C ILE A 111 -3.17 -8.88 -13.97
N MET A 112 -3.25 -10.17 -13.63
CA MET A 112 -4.08 -10.66 -12.53
C MET A 112 -3.47 -10.30 -11.17
N SER A 113 -4.11 -9.37 -10.45
CA SER A 113 -3.77 -9.09 -9.05
C SER A 113 -4.35 -10.18 -8.13
N MET A 114 -3.54 -10.66 -7.18
CA MET A 114 -3.90 -11.80 -6.33
C MET A 114 -3.66 -11.50 -4.85
N HIS A 115 -4.60 -11.91 -4.00
CA HIS A 115 -4.43 -11.91 -2.54
C HIS A 115 -3.99 -13.30 -2.07
N CYS A 116 -2.76 -13.67 -2.36
CA CYS A 116 -2.17 -14.95 -1.99
C CYS A 116 -0.75 -14.78 -1.44
N SER A 117 -0.20 -15.82 -0.83
CA SER A 117 1.26 -15.97 -0.71
C SER A 117 1.79 -16.82 -1.86
N ALA A 118 3.09 -16.77 -2.08
CA ALA A 118 3.79 -17.55 -3.10
C ALA A 118 5.17 -17.97 -2.59
N ASN A 119 5.65 -19.13 -3.04
CA ASN A 119 7.03 -19.57 -2.87
C ASN A 119 7.51 -20.30 -4.14
N VAL A 120 8.82 -20.58 -4.19
CA VAL A 120 9.47 -21.23 -5.32
C VAL A 120 10.33 -22.39 -4.83
N GLY A 121 10.17 -23.56 -5.46
CA GLY A 121 10.99 -24.74 -5.20
C GLY A 121 12.39 -24.64 -5.83
N GLU A 122 13.30 -25.54 -5.47
CA GLU A 122 14.67 -25.57 -6.01
C GLU A 122 14.73 -25.75 -7.54
N LYS A 123 13.68 -26.34 -8.13
CA LYS A 123 13.56 -26.56 -9.58
C LYS A 123 12.88 -25.38 -10.30
N GLY A 124 12.52 -24.32 -9.58
CA GLY A 124 11.83 -23.15 -10.13
C GLY A 124 10.31 -23.32 -10.24
N ASP A 125 9.73 -24.39 -9.68
CA ASP A 125 8.29 -24.57 -9.61
C ASP A 125 7.67 -23.60 -8.59
N VAL A 126 6.63 -22.87 -9.04
CA VAL A 126 5.96 -21.84 -8.24
C VAL A 126 4.64 -22.37 -7.70
N ALA A 127 4.39 -22.19 -6.40
CA ALA A 127 3.12 -22.48 -5.75
C ALA A 127 2.45 -21.19 -5.25
N LEU A 128 1.14 -21.10 -5.42
CA LEU A 128 0.30 -19.99 -4.95
C LEU A 128 -0.68 -20.48 -3.89
N PHE A 129 -0.79 -19.76 -2.78
CA PHE A 129 -1.62 -20.14 -1.64
C PHE A 129 -2.69 -19.09 -1.37
N PHE A 130 -3.94 -19.41 -1.71
CA PHE A 130 -5.10 -18.56 -1.45
C PHE A 130 -5.76 -18.92 -0.12
N GLY A 131 -6.37 -17.92 0.53
CA GLY A 131 -7.09 -18.12 1.79
C GLY A 131 -7.38 -16.80 2.50
N LEU A 132 -8.32 -16.83 3.44
CA LEU A 132 -8.66 -15.66 4.26
C LEU A 132 -7.63 -15.42 5.38
N SER A 133 -7.78 -14.32 6.11
CA SER A 133 -6.92 -14.06 7.27
C SER A 133 -7.06 -15.20 8.28
N GLY A 134 -5.93 -15.68 8.82
CA GLY A 134 -5.94 -16.79 9.79
C GLY A 134 -6.02 -18.20 9.22
N THR A 135 -6.09 -18.40 7.90
CA THR A 135 -6.24 -19.74 7.28
C THR A 135 -4.91 -20.42 6.92
N GLY A 136 -3.81 -20.07 7.58
CA GLY A 136 -2.51 -20.76 7.39
C GLY A 136 -1.64 -20.33 6.20
N LYS A 137 -2.05 -19.33 5.39
CA LYS A 137 -1.26 -18.85 4.23
C LYS A 137 0.22 -18.60 4.53
N THR A 138 0.50 -17.90 5.63
CA THR A 138 1.87 -17.53 6.03
C THR A 138 2.65 -18.74 6.52
N THR A 139 2.01 -19.64 7.25
CA THR A 139 2.65 -20.85 7.80
C THR A 139 3.03 -21.84 6.71
N LEU A 140 2.19 -21.96 5.67
CA LEU A 140 2.40 -22.93 4.58
C LEU A 140 3.30 -22.43 3.45
N SER A 141 3.54 -21.12 3.36
CA SER A 141 4.39 -20.53 2.30
C SER A 141 5.80 -20.18 2.76
N ALA A 142 6.09 -20.30 4.05
CA ALA A 142 7.39 -19.96 4.65
C ALA A 142 8.41 -21.09 4.52
#